data_AF-A0A354UX57-F1
#
_entry.id   AF-A0A354UX57-F1
#
_cell.length_a   1.000
_cell.length_b   1.000
_cell.length_c   1.000
_cell.angle_alpha   90.00
_cell.angle_beta   90.00
_cell.angle_gamma   90.00
#
_symmetry.space_group_name_H-M   'P 1'
#
loop_
_entity.id
_entity.type
_entity.pdbx_description
1 polymer ?
#
loop_
_entity_poly.entity_id
_entity_poly.type
_entity_poly.pdbx_seq_one_letter_code
_entity_poly.pdbx_strand_id
1 'polypeptide(L)'
;FDWTKGNKFSTYATWWIRQAITRAIADQARTIRVPVHMVEVINKATRCNRKLVQELGREPTVEEIAKELNLPVEKIIEANRTAADTLSLDTPVGDEEDTSIGSFVE
;
A
#
# COMPACT_ATOMS: atom_id res chain seq x y z
N PHE A 1 28.83 0.55 11.71
CA PHE A 1 28.75 0.64 13.18
C PHE A 1 30.08 1.17 13.68
N ASP A 2 30.05 2.15 14.57
CA ASP A 2 31.25 2.74 15.16
C ASP A 2 31.14 2.60 16.68
N TRP A 3 32.01 1.77 17.25
CA TRP A 3 31.98 1.42 18.68
C TRP A 3 32.51 2.56 19.56
N THR A 4 33.25 3.51 19.00
CA THR A 4 33.78 4.68 19.72
C THR A 4 32.70 5.68 20.12
N LYS A 5 31.51 5.59 19.49
CA LYS A 5 30.37 6.48 19.74
C LYS A 5 29.50 6.05 20.93
N GLY A 6 29.86 5.01 21.67
CA GLY A 6 29.19 4.59 22.92
C GLY A 6 27.78 3.99 22.76
N ASN A 7 27.27 3.84 21.54
CA ASN A 7 25.95 3.26 21.29
C ASN A 7 26.01 1.73 21.23
N LYS A 8 25.02 1.06 21.83
CA LYS A 8 24.88 -0.40 21.71
C LYS A 8 24.64 -0.78 20.23
N PHE A 9 25.30 -1.84 19.77
CA PHE A 9 25.14 -2.33 18.40
C PHE A 9 23.67 -2.66 18.08
N SER A 10 22.93 -3.26 19.01
CA SER A 10 21.52 -3.60 18.84
C SER A 10 20.64 -2.39 18.53
N THR A 11 20.91 -1.24 19.17
CA THR A 11 20.19 0.02 18.90
C THR A 11 20.45 0.49 17.48
N TYR A 12 21.70 0.45 17.02
CA TYR A 12 22.07 0.83 15.65
C TYR A 12 21.50 -0.16 14.62
N ALA A 13 21.72 -1.46 14.83
CA ALA A 13 21.35 -2.52 13.90
C ALA A 13 19.83 -2.59 13.68
N THR A 14 19.03 -2.41 14.73
CA THR A 14 17.56 -2.44 14.62
C THR A 14 17.03 -1.42 13.61
N TRP A 15 17.61 -0.20 13.57
CA TRP A 15 17.23 0.81 12.57
C TRP A 15 17.51 0.36 11.14
N TRP A 16 18.71 -0.18 10.89
CA TRP A 16 19.10 -0.65 9.57
C TRP A 16 18.32 -1.89 9.12
N ILE A 17 18.06 -2.82 10.03
CA ILE A 17 17.25 -4.01 9.76
C ILE A 17 15.82 -3.58 9.39
N ARG A 18 15.20 -2.71 10.19
CA ARG A 18 13.85 -2.21 9.90
C ARG A 18 13.81 -1.49 8.55
N GLN A 19 14.76 -0.59 8.29
CA GLN A 19 14.83 0.17 7.05
C GLN A 19 14.98 -0.75 5.83
N ALA A 20 15.87 -1.74 5.90
CA ALA A 20 16.11 -2.67 4.81
C ALA A 20 14.87 -3.51 4.50
N ILE A 21 14.18 -4.03 5.54
CA ILE A 21 12.96 -4.82 5.37
C ILE A 21 11.83 -3.95 4.80
N THR A 22 11.58 -2.77 5.36
CA THR A 22 10.53 -1.86 4.87
C THR A 22 10.76 -1.48 3.41
N ARG A 23 12.01 -1.24 3.03
CA ARG A 23 12.37 -0.94 1.64
C ARG A 23 12.17 -2.15 0.71
N ALA A 24 12.61 -3.33 1.12
CA ALA A 24 12.43 -4.56 0.34
C ALA A 24 10.95 -4.85 0.08
N ILE A 25 10.10 -4.68 1.10
CA ILE A 25 8.64 -4.83 0.95
C ILE A 25 8.10 -3.80 -0.05
N ALA A 26 8.48 -2.53 0.06
CA ALA A 26 8.00 -1.49 -0.86
C ALA A 26 8.44 -1.73 -2.31
N ASP A 27 9.64 -2.26 -2.52
CA ASP A 27 10.21 -2.46 -3.86
C ASP A 27 9.80 -3.80 -4.52
N GLN A 28 9.50 -4.84 -3.73
CA GLN A 28 9.34 -6.22 -4.24
C GLN A 28 8.02 -6.92 -3.89
N ALA A 29 7.19 -6.39 -2.99
CA ALA A 29 6.01 -7.13 -2.51
C ALA A 29 4.85 -7.17 -3.53
N ARG A 30 4.88 -6.36 -4.58
CA ARG A 30 3.81 -6.30 -5.58
C ARG A 30 4.25 -6.93 -6.90
N THR A 31 3.31 -7.60 -7.56
CA THR A 31 3.47 -8.13 -8.93
C THR A 31 3.90 -7.04 -9.90
N ILE A 32 3.27 -5.86 -9.80
CA ILE A 32 3.64 -4.66 -10.57
C ILE A 32 4.35 -3.70 -9.62
N ARG A 33 5.61 -3.36 -9.94
CA ARG A 33 6.42 -2.48 -9.09
C ARG A 33 5.84 -1.07 -9.02
N VAL A 34 5.55 -0.61 -7.80
CA VAL A 34 5.07 0.75 -7.53
C VAL A 34 6.20 1.58 -6.92
N PRO A 35 6.42 2.85 -7.36
CA PRO A 35 7.42 3.72 -6.74
C PRO A 35 7.17 3.97 -5.24
N VAL A 36 8.24 4.06 -4.44
CA VAL A 36 8.15 4.22 -2.97
C VAL A 36 7.30 5.41 -2.55
N HIS A 37 7.41 6.56 -3.22
CA HIS A 37 6.61 7.74 -2.90
C HIS A 37 5.10 7.51 -3.11
N MET A 38 4.71 6.67 -4.07
CA MET A 38 3.31 6.28 -4.26
C MET A 38 2.85 5.32 -3.17
N VAL A 39 3.70 4.38 -2.73
CA VAL A 39 3.41 3.51 -1.58
C VAL A 39 3.21 4.33 -0.29
N GLU A 40 3.99 5.39 -0.10
CA GLU A 40 3.80 6.32 1.02
C GLU A 40 2.45 7.05 0.96
N VAL A 41 2.05 7.53 -0.23
CA VAL A 41 0.74 8.18 -0.43
C VAL A 41 -0.39 7.20 -0.15
N ILE A 42 -0.32 5.97 -0.66
CA ILE A 42 -1.30 4.91 -0.39
C ILE A 42 -1.41 4.66 1.12
N ASN A 43 -0.28 4.45 1.81
CA ASN A 43 -0.28 4.20 3.25
C ASN A 43 -0.80 5.38 4.09
N LYS A 44 -0.63 6.62 3.61
CA LYS A 44 -1.21 7.81 4.24
C LYS A 44 -2.72 7.88 3.99
N ALA A 45 -3.16 7.60 2.76
CA ALA A 45 -4.57 7.51 2.38
C ALA A 45 -5.31 6.44 3.18
N THR A 46 -4.76 5.23 3.31
CA THR A 46 -5.38 4.15 4.11
C THR A 46 -5.48 4.52 5.59
N ARG A 47 -4.45 5.17 6.17
CA ARG A 47 -4.49 5.64 7.56
C ARG A 47 -5.49 6.76 7.78
N CYS A 48 -5.54 7.72 6.87
CA CYS A 48 -6.51 8.81 6.86
C CYS A 48 -7.93 8.27 6.74
N ASN A 49 -8.18 7.36 5.80
CA ASN A 49 -9.45 6.69 5.63
C ASN A 49 -9.91 6.01 6.93
N ARG A 50 -9.04 5.21 7.57
CA ARG A 50 -9.37 4.57 8.86
C ARG A 50 -9.72 5.57 9.97
N LYS A 51 -9.02 6.71 10.02
CA LYS A 51 -9.30 7.78 10.98
C LYS A 51 -10.67 8.42 10.70
N LEU A 52 -10.94 8.79 9.44
CA LEU A 52 -12.19 9.42 9.04
C LEU A 52 -13.39 8.50 9.18
N VAL A 53 -13.24 7.19 8.95
CA VAL A 53 -14.30 6.20 9.21
C VAL A 53 -14.70 6.20 10.69
N GLN A 54 -13.72 6.31 11.61
CA GLN A 54 -13.99 6.39 13.05
C GLN A 54 -14.68 7.71 13.44
N GLU A 55 -14.33 8.82 12.79
CA GLU A 55 -14.88 10.15 13.11
C GLU A 55 -16.27 10.39 12.49
N LEU A 56 -16.49 9.93 11.26
CA LEU A 56 -17.70 10.20 10.48
C LEU A 56 -18.75 9.08 10.60
N GLY A 57 -18.35 7.89 11.06
CA GLY A 57 -19.24 6.72 11.14
C GLY A 57 -19.69 6.19 9.77
N ARG A 58 -19.07 6.64 8.68
CA ARG A 58 -19.30 6.21 7.30
C ARG A 58 -17.99 6.17 6.52
N GLU A 59 -18.00 5.56 5.35
CA GLU A 59 -16.87 5.67 4.43
C GLU A 59 -16.68 7.14 3.97
N PRO A 60 -15.46 7.71 4.10
CA PRO A 60 -15.15 9.05 3.64
C PRO A 60 -15.05 9.10 2.11
N THR A 61 -15.38 10.25 1.54
CA THR A 61 -15.20 10.47 0.10
C THR A 61 -13.72 10.73 -0.23
N VAL A 62 -13.36 10.52 -1.50
CA VAL A 62 -12.01 10.79 -2.00
C VAL A 62 -11.59 12.25 -1.78
N GLU A 63 -12.55 13.18 -1.88
CA GLU A 63 -12.35 14.61 -1.63
C GLU A 63 -12.05 14.91 -0.14
N GLU A 64 -12.74 14.23 0.78
CA GLU A 64 -12.50 14.36 2.22
C GLU A 64 -11.09 13.87 2.59
N ILE A 65 -10.67 12.72 2.03
CA ILE A 65 -9.31 12.18 2.22
C ILE A 65 -8.26 13.13 1.63
N ALA A 66 -8.51 13.66 0.43
CA ALA A 66 -7.61 14.59 -0.24
C ALA A 66 -7.43 15.90 0.56
N LYS A 67 -8.53 16.41 1.13
CA LYS A 67 -8.53 17.60 1.97
C LYS A 67 -7.75 17.39 3.27
N GLU A 68 -7.95 16.27 3.94
CA GLU A 68 -7.23 15.93 5.18
C GLU A 68 -5.73 15.72 4.95
N LEU A 69 -5.35 15.15 3.79
CA LEU A 69 -3.95 14.93 3.41
C LEU A 69 -3.28 16.13 2.73
N ASN A 70 -4.03 17.20 2.45
CA ASN A 70 -3.59 18.36 1.68
C ASN A 70 -2.94 17.97 0.33
N LEU A 71 -3.57 17.03 -0.37
CA LEU A 71 -3.15 16.53 -1.67
C LEU A 71 -4.23 16.79 -2.71
N PRO A 72 -3.88 16.93 -4.01
CA PRO A 72 -4.85 16.95 -5.08
C PRO A 72 -5.69 15.67 -5.10
N VAL A 73 -6.99 15.79 -5.36
CA VAL A 73 -7.91 14.66 -5.49
C VAL A 73 -7.41 13.65 -6.52
N GLU A 74 -6.88 14.15 -7.64
CA GLU A 74 -6.28 13.35 -8.72
C GLU A 74 -5.20 12.38 -8.21
N LYS A 75 -4.35 12.82 -7.27
CA LYS A 75 -3.32 11.95 -6.69
C LYS A 75 -3.89 10.83 -5.82
N ILE A 76 -5.00 11.08 -5.13
CA ILE A 76 -5.68 10.04 -4.34
C ILE A 76 -6.39 9.05 -5.27
N ILE A 77 -6.98 9.51 -6.37
CA ILE A 77 -7.57 8.65 -7.40
C ILE A 77 -6.49 7.76 -8.03
N GLU A 78 -5.36 8.35 -8.42
CA GLU A 78 -4.22 7.61 -8.95
C GLU A 78 -3.70 6.58 -7.94
N ALA A 79 -3.51 6.99 -6.69
CA ALA A 79 -3.07 6.10 -5.62
C ALA A 79 -4.04 4.92 -5.40
N ASN A 80 -5.35 5.16 -5.40
CA ASN A 80 -6.36 4.10 -5.28
C ASN A 80 -6.35 3.15 -6.49
N ARG A 81 -6.17 3.69 -7.71
CA ARG A 81 -6.06 2.87 -8.92
C ARG A 81 -4.81 1.99 -8.90
N THR A 82 -3.67 2.54 -8.46
CA THR A 82 -2.40 1.80 -8.33
C THR A 82 -2.41 0.82 -7.15
N ALA A 83 -3.27 1.04 -6.15
CA ALA A 83 -3.41 0.15 -5.01
C ALA A 83 -4.23 -1.12 -5.32
N ALA A 84 -4.92 -1.18 -6.46
CA ALA A 84 -5.64 -2.38 -6.87
C ALA A 84 -4.65 -3.54 -7.11
N ASP A 85 -4.80 -4.62 -6.33
CA ASP A 85 -4.00 -5.82 -6.51
C ASP A 85 -4.46 -6.58 -7.76
N THR A 86 -3.52 -7.30 -8.39
CA THR A 86 -3.80 -8.13 -9.56
C THR A 86 -4.68 -9.32 -9.16
N LEU A 87 -5.78 -9.55 -9.89
CA LEU A 87 -6.56 -10.79 -9.74
C LEU A 87 -5.84 -11.96 -10.41
N SER A 88 -6.02 -13.15 -9.85
CA SER A 88 -5.53 -14.38 -10.48
C SER A 88 -6.43 -14.75 -11.65
N LEU A 89 -5.84 -15.12 -12.79
CA LEU A 89 -6.59 -15.63 -13.94
C LEU A 89 -7.19 -17.02 -13.66
N ASP A 90 -6.64 -17.75 -12.70
CA ASP A 90 -7.13 -19.05 -12.26
C ASP A 90 -8.24 -18.93 -11.20
N THR A 91 -8.65 -17.71 -10.82
CA THR A 91 -9.80 -17.55 -9.93
C THR A 91 -11.05 -18.11 -10.62
N PRO A 92 -11.75 -19.09 -10.00
CA PRO A 92 -12.96 -19.66 -10.58
C PRO A 92 -14.08 -18.64 -10.63
N VAL A 93 -14.88 -18.68 -11.69
CA VAL A 93 -16.01 -17.78 -11.93
C VAL A 93 -17.30 -18.60 -11.99
N GLY A 94 -18.14 -18.46 -10.97
CA GLY A 94 -19.40 -19.22 -10.85
C GLY A 94 -19.24 -20.60 -10.21
N ASP A 95 -20.29 -21.42 -10.31
CA ASP A 95 -20.35 -22.78 -9.71
C ASP A 95 -19.81 -23.88 -10.63
N GLU A 96 -19.41 -23.55 -11.86
CA GLU A 96 -18.86 -24.51 -12.83
C GLU A 96 -17.33 -24.62 -12.66
N GLU A 97 -16.86 -25.82 -12.31
CA GLU A 97 -15.45 -26.11 -11.95
C GLU A 97 -14.42 -25.79 -13.06
N ASP A 98 -14.85 -25.66 -14.32
CA ASP A 98 -13.95 -25.42 -15.47
C ASP A 98 -13.90 -23.96 -15.95
N THR A 99 -14.64 -23.04 -15.31
CA THR A 99 -14.72 -21.66 -15.77
C THR A 99 -13.83 -20.75 -14.94
N SER A 100 -12.69 -20.32 -15.49
CA SER A 100 -11.77 -19.38 -14.84
C SER A 100 -11.85 -17.98 -15.44
N ILE A 101 -11.41 -16.94 -14.72
CA ILE A 101 -11.34 -15.57 -15.28
C ILE A 101 -10.55 -15.55 -16.60
N GLY A 102 -9.50 -16.37 -16.70
CA GLY A 102 -8.67 -16.48 -17.90
C GLY A 102 -9.40 -16.97 -19.15
N SER A 103 -10.49 -17.73 -19.03
CA SER A 103 -11.25 -18.21 -20.20
C SER A 103 -12.09 -17.10 -20.87
N PHE A 104 -12.28 -15.96 -20.21
CA PHE A 104 -13.07 -14.83 -20.70
C PHE A 104 -12.27 -13.66 -21.28
N VAL A 105 -10.93 -13.76 -21.31
CA VAL A 105 -10.05 -12.69 -21.82
C VAL A 105 -9.64 -13.02 -23.27
N GLU A 106 -10.12 -12.23 -24.24
CA GLU A 106 -9.77 -12.29 -25.67
C GLU A 106 -8.89 -11.10 -26.10
#